data_AF-A0A0D5MBF7-F1
#
_entry.id   AF-A0A0D5MBF7-F1
#
_cell.length_a   1.000
_cell.length_b   1.000
_cell.length_c   1.000
_cell.angle_alpha   90.00
_cell.angle_beta   90.00
_cell.angle_gamma   90.00
#
_symmetry.space_group_name_H-M   'P 1'
#
loop_
_entity.id
_entity.type
_entity.pdbx_description
1 polymer ?
#
loop_
_entity_poly.entity_id
_entity_poly.type
_entity_poly.pdbx_seq_one_letter_code
_entity_poly.pdbx_strand_id
1 'polypeptide(L)'
;MEETKFSNQNMQKYYNKIMSMETSDLNVIIAEKKVELDRTKGLLNVVMICYISFFVLGLPQKVLPKIFDEEWSILSYSILTMIAMVLGASAYTSFVSKHVEEYEVLNYLKEKESNK
;
A
#
# COMPACT_ATOMS: atom_id res chain seq x y z
N MET A 1 -0.34 30.26 -15.78
CA MET A 1 -0.03 28.81 -15.72
C MET A 1 -1.30 28.09 -16.05
N GLU A 2 -1.31 27.20 -17.04
CA GLU A 2 -2.44 26.28 -17.23
C GLU A 2 -2.63 25.45 -15.95
N GLU A 3 -3.86 25.42 -15.44
CA GLU A 3 -4.22 24.58 -14.30
C GLU A 3 -4.15 23.12 -14.73
N THR A 4 -3.11 22.40 -14.28
CA THR A 4 -3.07 20.95 -14.42
C THR A 4 -4.24 20.34 -13.66
N LYS A 5 -5.07 19.54 -14.35
CA LYS A 5 -6.25 18.88 -13.79
C LYS A 5 -6.11 17.36 -13.87
N PHE A 6 -6.05 16.70 -12.73
CA PHE A 6 -6.04 15.25 -12.59
C PHE A 6 -7.48 14.73 -12.53
N SER A 7 -7.75 13.61 -13.21
CA SER A 7 -9.07 12.94 -13.15
C SER A 7 -9.34 12.30 -11.79
N ASN A 8 -8.29 11.88 -11.08
CA ASN A 8 -8.37 11.33 -9.75
C ASN A 8 -8.43 12.45 -8.70
N GLN A 9 -9.48 12.41 -7.87
CA GLN A 9 -9.72 13.42 -6.83
C GLN A 9 -8.61 13.46 -5.77
N ASN A 10 -7.99 12.32 -5.43
CA ASN A 10 -6.88 12.27 -4.48
C ASN A 10 -5.66 12.99 -5.05
N MET A 11 -5.32 12.68 -6.31
CA MET A 11 -4.22 13.34 -7.01
C MET A 11 -4.44 14.85 -7.10
N GLN A 12 -5.64 15.29 -7.48
CA GLN A 12 -5.97 16.71 -7.56
C GLN A 12 -5.86 17.41 -6.19
N LYS A 13 -6.38 16.78 -5.13
CA LYS A 13 -6.31 17.32 -3.77
C LYS A 13 -4.85 17.46 -3.31
N TYR A 14 -4.02 16.48 -3.64
CA TYR A 14 -2.61 16.49 -3.28
C TYR A 14 -1.82 17.54 -4.08
N TYR A 15 -2.06 17.65 -5.39
CA TYR A 15 -1.50 18.70 -6.24
C TYR A 15 -1.84 20.10 -5.74
N ASN A 16 -3.11 20.36 -5.42
CA ASN A 16 -3.55 21.65 -4.88
C ASN A 16 -2.85 21.97 -3.55
N LYS A 17 -2.65 20.96 -2.70
CA LYS A 17 -1.92 21.11 -1.44
C LYS A 17 -0.47 21.54 -1.69
N ILE A 18 0.23 20.91 -2.64
CA ILE A 18 1.62 21.28 -2.98
C ILE A 18 1.67 22.69 -3.55
N MET A 19 0.78 23.05 -4.48
CA MET A 19 0.72 24.39 -5.08
C MET A 19 0.39 25.50 -4.06
N SER A 20 -0.28 25.16 -2.95
CA SER A 20 -0.62 26.10 -1.88
C SER A 20 0.51 26.33 -0.86
N MET A 21 1.62 25.60 -0.93
CA MET A 21 2.77 25.78 -0.03
C MET A 21 3.67 26.93 -0.50
N GLU A 22 3.93 27.92 0.37
CA GLU A 22 4.88 29.02 0.13
C GLU A 22 6.34 28.52 0.21
N THR A 23 6.84 27.94 -0.88
CA THR A 23 8.26 27.61 -1.20
C THR A 23 8.94 26.47 -0.39
N SER A 24 10.05 25.81 -0.81
CA SER A 24 10.98 26.08 -1.93
C SER A 24 11.70 24.85 -2.57
N ASP A 25 11.42 23.59 -2.22
CA ASP A 25 12.23 22.49 -2.75
C ASP A 25 11.41 21.22 -2.96
N LEU A 26 10.92 21.05 -4.19
CA LEU A 26 10.19 19.87 -4.62
C LEU A 26 10.96 18.57 -4.28
N ASN A 27 12.30 18.63 -4.31
CA ASN A 27 13.17 17.52 -3.93
C ASN A 27 13.04 17.11 -2.46
N VAL A 28 12.86 18.08 -1.55
CA VAL A 28 12.65 17.81 -0.12
C VAL A 28 11.30 17.13 0.08
N ILE A 29 10.25 17.63 -0.58
CA ILE A 29 8.90 17.03 -0.52
C ILE A 29 8.93 15.58 -1.04
N ILE A 30 9.66 15.33 -2.14
CA ILE A 30 9.86 13.98 -2.69
C ILE A 30 10.60 13.08 -1.69
N ALA A 31 11.67 13.57 -1.06
CA ALA A 31 12.45 12.79 -0.11
C ALA A 31 11.63 12.41 1.13
N GLU A 32 10.90 13.36 1.72
CA GLU A 32 10.02 13.11 2.86
C GLU A 32 8.93 12.09 2.52
N LYS A 33 8.30 12.23 1.36
CA LYS A 33 7.24 11.32 0.91
C LYS A 33 7.74 9.91 0.63
N LYS A 34 8.96 9.77 0.10
CA LYS A 34 9.60 8.46 -0.08
C LYS A 34 9.84 7.78 1.27
N VAL A 35 10.35 8.51 2.26
CA VAL A 35 10.55 7.97 3.62
C VAL A 35 9.23 7.58 4.28
N GLU A 36 8.18 8.40 4.13
CA GLU A 36 6.84 8.09 4.62
C GLU A 36 6.28 6.83 3.96
N LEU A 37 6.43 6.70 2.64
CA LEU A 37 6.01 5.52 1.89
C LEU A 37 6.74 4.25 2.36
N ASP A 38 8.07 4.31 2.52
CA ASP A 38 8.87 3.17 2.95
C ASP A 38 8.51 2.74 4.38
N ARG A 39 8.26 3.70 5.28
CA ARG A 39 7.76 3.41 6.64
C ARG A 39 6.39 2.76 6.61
N THR A 40 5.46 3.29 5.83
CA THR A 40 4.11 2.75 5.73
C THR A 40 4.13 1.34 5.15
N LYS A 41 4.91 1.10 4.09
CA LYS A 41 5.11 -0.26 3.53
C LYS A 41 5.72 -1.21 4.55
N GLY A 42 6.74 -0.78 5.28
CA GLY A 42 7.38 -1.58 6.33
C GLY A 42 6.38 -1.98 7.42
N LEU A 43 5.60 -1.02 7.92
CA LEU A 43 4.57 -1.26 8.92
C LEU A 43 3.46 -2.18 8.38
N LEU A 44 2.99 -1.93 7.15
CA LEU A 44 1.98 -2.78 6.52
C LEU A 44 2.49 -4.21 6.35
N ASN A 45 3.73 -4.40 5.92
CA ASN A 45 4.34 -5.73 5.80
C ASN A 45 4.34 -6.47 7.14
N VAL A 46 4.72 -5.81 8.23
CA VAL A 46 4.69 -6.41 9.58
C VAL A 46 3.26 -6.78 9.97
N VAL A 47 2.29 -5.87 9.79
CA VAL A 47 0.87 -6.12 10.10
C VAL A 47 0.32 -7.28 9.27
N MET A 48 0.65 -7.32 7.98
CA MET A 48 0.23 -8.37 7.06
C MET A 48 0.83 -9.73 7.44
N ILE A 49 2.11 -9.79 7.81
CA ILE A 49 2.74 -11.01 8.32
C ILE A 49 2.03 -11.48 9.59
N CYS A 50 1.82 -10.60 10.58
CA CYS A 50 1.12 -10.95 11.81
C CYS A 50 -0.30 -11.46 11.55
N TYR A 51 -1.04 -10.80 10.65
CA TYR A 51 -2.39 -11.18 10.29
C TYR A 51 -2.43 -12.55 9.58
N ILE A 52 -1.58 -12.76 8.57
CA ILE A 52 -1.50 -14.02 7.84
C ILE A 52 -1.05 -15.16 8.77
N SER A 53 -0.04 -14.93 9.62
CA SER A 53 0.40 -15.93 10.60
C SER A 53 -0.72 -16.31 11.58
N PHE A 54 -1.49 -15.34 12.09
CA PHE A 54 -2.63 -15.62 12.95
C PHE A 54 -3.75 -16.37 12.21
N PHE A 55 -4.05 -15.97 10.99
CA PHE A 55 -5.13 -16.54 10.18
C PHE A 55 -4.81 -17.96 9.70
N VAL A 56 -3.54 -18.22 9.35
CA VAL A 56 -3.07 -19.52 8.85
C VAL A 56 -2.75 -20.47 10.01
N LEU A 57 -2.18 -20.00 11.12
CA LEU A 57 -1.75 -20.90 12.21
C LEU A 57 -2.74 -20.94 13.39
N GLY A 58 -3.28 -19.79 13.80
CA GLY A 58 -4.06 -19.68 15.03
C GLY A 58 -5.56 -19.98 14.87
N LEU A 59 -6.13 -19.58 13.74
CA LEU A 59 -7.56 -19.70 13.45
C LEU A 59 -8.00 -21.15 13.14
N PRO A 60 -7.25 -21.93 12.33
CA PRO A 60 -7.68 -23.27 11.94
C PRO A 60 -7.71 -24.25 13.10
N GLN A 61 -6.71 -24.18 13.99
CA GLN A 61 -6.61 -25.02 15.19
C GLN A 61 -7.74 -24.75 16.18
N LYS A 62 -8.28 -23.52 16.23
CA LYS A 62 -9.36 -23.15 17.15
C LYS A 62 -10.75 -23.39 16.59
N VAL A 63 -10.96 -23.19 15.29
CA VAL A 63 -12.30 -23.18 14.69
C VAL A 63 -12.65 -24.50 14.02
N LEU A 64 -11.68 -25.21 13.43
CA LEU A 64 -11.92 -26.43 12.65
C LEU A 64 -10.86 -27.52 12.90
N PRO A 65 -10.57 -27.90 14.16
CA PRO A 65 -9.44 -28.80 14.48
C PRO A 65 -9.48 -30.12 13.70
N LYS A 66 -10.67 -30.73 13.51
CA LYS A 66 -10.82 -31.99 12.76
C LYS A 66 -10.34 -31.94 11.31
N ILE A 67 -10.50 -30.82 10.62
CA ILE A 67 -10.12 -30.69 9.21
C ILE A 67 -8.60 -30.45 9.08
N PHE A 68 -8.00 -29.81 10.08
CA PHE A 68 -6.62 -29.36 10.06
C PHE A 68 -5.65 -30.27 10.82
N ASP A 69 -6.12 -31.22 11.63
CA ASP A 69 -5.29 -32.21 12.36
C ASP A 69 -5.30 -33.62 11.72
N GLU A 70 -6.14 -33.88 10.70
CA GLU A 70 -6.26 -35.19 10.03
C GLU A 70 -5.45 -35.26 8.71
N GLU A 71 -5.60 -36.35 7.92
CA GLU A 71 -4.85 -36.60 6.66
C GLU A 71 -4.94 -35.45 5.64
N TRP A 72 -6.03 -34.67 5.66
CA TRP A 72 -6.24 -33.54 4.76
C TRP A 72 -5.62 -32.21 5.25
N SER A 73 -4.86 -32.24 6.35
CA SER A 73 -4.23 -31.07 6.96
C SER A 73 -3.38 -30.27 5.96
N ILE A 74 -2.47 -30.93 5.25
CA ILE A 74 -1.57 -30.28 4.29
C ILE A 74 -2.35 -29.58 3.17
N LEU A 75 -3.34 -30.27 2.60
CA LEU A 75 -4.18 -29.70 1.53
C LEU A 75 -4.98 -28.50 2.05
N SER A 76 -5.57 -28.62 3.25
CA SER A 76 -6.36 -27.56 3.88
C SER A 76 -5.53 -26.32 4.22
N TYR A 77 -4.31 -26.50 4.76
CA TYR A 77 -3.38 -25.39 4.99
C TYR A 77 -2.89 -24.74 3.70
N SER A 78 -2.68 -25.51 2.62
CA SER A 78 -2.27 -24.95 1.33
C SER A 78 -3.36 -24.05 0.70
N ILE A 79 -4.62 -24.50 0.71
CA ILE A 79 -5.76 -23.71 0.22
C ILE A 79 -5.94 -22.45 1.06
N LEU A 80 -5.86 -22.58 2.38
CA LEU A 80 -5.99 -21.44 3.29
C LEU A 80 -4.87 -20.41 3.07
N THR A 81 -3.64 -20.87 2.88
CA THR A 81 -2.49 -20.00 2.60
C THR A 81 -2.68 -19.26 1.28
N MET A 82 -3.21 -19.93 0.25
CA MET A 82 -3.51 -19.29 -1.04
C MET A 82 -4.59 -18.20 -0.90
N ILE A 83 -5.67 -18.46 -0.16
CA ILE A 83 -6.70 -17.46 0.12
C ILE A 83 -6.11 -16.26 0.88
N ALA A 84 -5.31 -16.53 1.91
CA ALA A 84 -4.66 -15.48 2.70
C ALA A 84 -3.71 -14.61 1.86
N MET A 85 -2.96 -15.21 0.93
CA MET A 85 -2.10 -14.47 0.00
C MET A 85 -2.90 -13.56 -0.94
N VAL A 86 -4.00 -14.05 -1.53
CA VAL A 86 -4.83 -13.26 -2.45
C VAL A 86 -5.47 -12.08 -1.73
N LEU A 87 -6.08 -12.33 -0.56
CA LEU A 87 -6.67 -11.28 0.27
C LEU A 87 -5.61 -10.27 0.72
N GLY A 88 -4.43 -10.76 1.09
CA GLY A 88 -3.35 -9.91 1.53
C GLY A 88 -2.77 -9.02 0.43
N ALA A 89 -2.60 -9.56 -0.78
CA ALA A 89 -2.17 -8.78 -1.94
C ALA A 89 -3.20 -7.71 -2.32
N SER A 90 -4.49 -8.05 -2.30
CA SER A 90 -5.58 -7.11 -2.59
C SER A 90 -5.63 -5.98 -1.55
N ALA A 91 -5.58 -6.31 -0.26
CA ALA A 91 -5.57 -5.33 0.82
C ALA A 91 -4.33 -4.43 0.74
N TYR A 92 -3.14 -5.01 0.53
CA TYR A 92 -1.90 -4.25 0.38
C TYR A 92 -1.99 -3.25 -0.78
N THR A 93 -2.48 -3.69 -1.94
CA THR A 93 -2.65 -2.84 -3.12
C THR A 93 -3.62 -1.69 -2.84
N SER A 94 -4.73 -1.96 -2.17
CA SER A 94 -5.71 -0.92 -1.80
C SER A 94 -5.20 0.07 -0.77
N PHE A 95 -4.30 -0.34 0.14
CA PHE A 95 -3.71 0.57 1.13
C PHE A 95 -2.61 1.44 0.52
N VAL A 96 -1.83 0.87 -0.40
CA VAL A 96 -0.68 1.55 -1.01
C VAL A 96 -1.09 2.43 -2.19
N SER A 97 -2.24 2.18 -2.82
CA SER A 97 -2.73 2.93 -3.99
C SER A 97 -2.72 4.45 -3.79
N LYS A 98 -3.20 4.93 -2.64
CA LYS A 98 -3.21 6.36 -2.32
C LYS A 98 -1.80 6.96 -2.31
N HIS A 99 -0.82 6.26 -1.77
CA HIS A 99 0.56 6.75 -1.77
C HIS A 99 1.23 6.68 -3.14
N VAL A 100 0.84 5.71 -3.97
CA VAL A 100 1.29 5.63 -5.37
C VAL A 100 0.74 6.83 -6.15
N GLU A 101 -0.54 7.15 -5.99
CA GLU A 101 -1.19 8.34 -6.58
C GLU A 101 -0.48 9.64 -6.15
N GLU A 102 -0.12 9.77 -4.87
CA GLU A 102 0.66 10.93 -4.38
C GLU A 102 2.06 10.99 -5.02
N TYR A 103 2.72 9.85 -5.25
CA TYR A 103 4.04 9.77 -5.87
C TYR A 103 4.01 10.10 -7.37
N GLU A 104 2.96 9.68 -8.09
CA GLU A 104 2.76 10.02 -9.51
C GLU A 104 2.66 11.53 -9.72
N VAL A 105 1.94 12.24 -8.84
CA VAL A 105 1.85 13.71 -8.88
C VAL A 105 3.23 14.36 -8.68
N LEU A 106 4.05 13.83 -7.78
CA LEU A 106 5.40 14.36 -7.54
C LEU A 106 6.34 14.12 -8.73
N ASN A 107 6.29 12.95 -9.36
CA ASN A 107 7.06 12.67 -10.57
C ASN A 107 6.67 13.62 -11.71
N TYR A 108 5.36 13.86 -11.90
CA TYR A 108 4.88 14.80 -12.90
C TYR A 108 5.41 16.22 -12.66
N LEU A 109 5.40 16.69 -11.40
CA LEU A 109 5.95 18.00 -11.06
C LEU A 109 7.46 18.09 -11.34
N LYS A 110 8.21 17.02 -11.05
CA LYS A 110 9.65 16.95 -11.29
C LYS A 110 9.98 17.01 -12.78
N GLU A 111 9.25 16.28 -13.62
CA GLU A 111 9.41 16.35 -15.08
C GLU A 111 9.10 17.75 -15.62
N LYS A 112 8.07 18.41 -15.08
CA LYS A 112 7.70 19.78 -15.47
C LYS A 112 8.74 20.83 -15.09
N GLU A 113 9.40 20.69 -13.93
CA GLU A 113 10.52 21.55 -13.54
C GLU A 113 11.79 21.27 -14.37
N SER A 114 12.07 20.00 -14.69
CA SER A 114 13.25 19.63 -15.50
C SER A 114 13.16 20.07 -16.97
N ASN A 115 11.95 20.30 -17.48
CA ASN A 115 11.68 20.74 -18.85
C ASN A 115 11.52 22.26 -18.99
N LYS A 116 11.77 23.03 -17.93
CA LYS A 116 11.80 24.50 -17.92
C LYS A 116 13.22 25.03 -18.06
#